data_AF-A0A0K9YM44-F1
#
_entry.id   AF-A0A0K9YM44-F1
#
_cell.length_a   1.000
_cell.length_b   1.000
_cell.length_c   1.000
_cell.angle_alpha   90.00
_cell.angle_beta   90.00
_cell.angle_gamma   90.00
#
_symmetry.space_group_name_H-M   'P 1'
#
loop_
_entity.id
_entity.type
_entity.pdbx_description
1 polymer ?
#
loop_
_entity_poly.entity_id
_entity_poly.type
_entity_poly.pdbx_seq_one_letter_code
_entity_poly.pdbx_strand_id
1 'polypeptide(L)'
;MVTRHRIIIVLAITGIALFILIQGYIIPGNQAKEEQYQREQQSPITHDLGSILKYKNKYMGNASNLMNLFQHLPLQSISKTFELDSDKLTLKVMYSEPASSVQEIELKRALLYNSLAAFALVDNLEAIEFHFADGTYTSTRAATKEAFGERLSDLLTEEKWKAIQEQLKNDSYVTRQAQIVIPALLQTSQ
;
A
#
# COMPACT_ATOMS: atom_id res chain seq x y z
N MET A 1 -12.64 -29.16 -55.17
CA MET A 1 -11.71 -29.26 -54.02
C MET A 1 -10.93 -27.98 -53.73
N VAL A 2 -10.53 -27.18 -54.74
CA VAL A 2 -9.66 -25.98 -54.58
C VAL A 2 -10.19 -24.91 -53.62
N THR A 3 -11.50 -24.70 -53.53
CA THR A 3 -12.11 -23.62 -52.71
C THR A 3 -11.97 -23.87 -51.20
N ARG A 4 -12.06 -25.13 -50.75
CA ARG A 4 -11.97 -25.47 -49.32
C ARG A 4 -10.56 -25.28 -48.77
N HIS A 5 -9.53 -25.65 -49.55
CA HIS A 5 -8.13 -25.45 -49.15
C HIS A 5 -7.75 -23.96 -49.07
N ARG A 6 -8.27 -23.11 -49.97
CA ARG A 6 -8.05 -21.66 -49.90
C ARG A 6 -8.67 -21.03 -48.65
N ILE A 7 -9.87 -21.45 -48.28
CA ILE A 7 -10.53 -20.98 -47.04
C ILE A 7 -9.71 -21.38 -45.82
N ILE A 8 -9.22 -22.63 -45.76
CA ILE A 8 -8.37 -23.10 -44.66
C ILE A 8 -7.07 -22.30 -44.59
N ILE A 9 -6.42 -22.02 -45.72
CA ILE A 9 -5.17 -21.24 -45.76
C ILE A 9 -5.40 -19.80 -45.31
N VAL A 10 -6.46 -19.14 -45.78
CA VAL A 10 -6.79 -17.77 -45.36
C VAL A 10 -7.06 -17.73 -43.86
N LEU A 11 -7.86 -18.66 -43.34
CA LEU A 11 -8.12 -18.75 -41.90
C LEU A 11 -6.83 -18.98 -41.10
N ALA A 12 -5.91 -19.82 -41.60
CA ALA A 12 -4.63 -20.06 -40.95
C ALA A 12 -3.77 -18.79 -40.91
N ILE A 13 -3.68 -18.04 -42.02
CA ILE A 13 -2.92 -16.78 -42.09
C ILE A 13 -3.55 -15.74 -41.15
N THR A 14 -4.87 -15.59 -41.16
CA THR A 14 -5.58 -14.68 -40.26
C THR A 14 -5.33 -15.05 -38.80
N GLY A 15 -5.39 -16.34 -38.46
CA GLY A 15 -5.09 -16.82 -37.11
C GLY A 15 -3.66 -16.50 -36.67
N ILE A 16 -2.67 -16.72 -37.55
CA ILE A 16 -1.27 -16.38 -37.28
C ILE A 16 -1.10 -14.88 -37.11
N ALA A 17 -1.72 -14.05 -37.96
CA ALA A 17 -1.65 -12.59 -37.84
C ALA A 17 -2.25 -12.09 -36.53
N LEU A 18 -3.42 -12.62 -36.12
CA LEU A 18 -4.03 -12.29 -34.83
C LEU A 18 -3.17 -12.75 -33.66
N PHE A 19 -2.57 -13.94 -33.74
CA PHE A 19 -1.68 -14.45 -32.72
C PHE A 19 -0.44 -13.56 -32.54
N ILE A 20 0.19 -13.13 -33.65
CA ILE A 20 1.33 -12.20 -33.62
C ILE A 20 0.93 -10.87 -33.00
N LEU A 21 -0.25 -10.31 -33.35
CA LEU A 21 -0.72 -9.06 -32.75
C LEU A 21 -0.94 -9.17 -31.23
N ILE A 22 -1.55 -10.27 -30.78
CA ILE A 22 -1.80 -10.51 -29.35
C ILE A 22 -0.48 -10.63 -28.58
N GLN A 23 0.44 -11.48 -29.05
CA GLN A 23 1.72 -11.74 -28.39
C GLN A 23 2.70 -10.58 -28.48
N GLY A 24 2.75 -9.89 -29.62
CA GLY A 24 3.73 -8.84 -29.88
C GLY A 24 3.34 -7.46 -29.39
N TYR A 25 2.05 -7.17 -29.19
CA TYR A 25 1.59 -5.83 -28.85
C TYR A 25 0.64 -5.81 -27.64
N ILE A 26 -0.41 -6.63 -27.63
CA ILE A 26 -1.45 -6.54 -26.60
C ILE A 26 -0.93 -7.04 -25.24
N ILE A 27 -0.36 -8.25 -25.19
CA ILE A 27 0.20 -8.81 -23.95
C ILE A 27 1.31 -7.93 -23.36
N PRO A 28 2.38 -7.56 -24.09
CA PRO A 28 3.44 -6.73 -23.52
C PRO A 28 2.94 -5.33 -23.14
N GLY A 29 2.00 -4.76 -23.90
CA GLY A 29 1.39 -3.46 -23.59
C GLY A 29 0.59 -3.48 -22.29
N ASN A 30 -0.14 -4.57 -22.01
CA ASN A 30 -0.87 -4.74 -20.74
C ASN A 30 0.08 -4.99 -19.56
N GLN A 31 1.11 -5.83 -19.75
CA GLN A 31 2.13 -6.09 -18.73
C GLN A 31 2.85 -4.80 -18.30
N ALA A 32 3.26 -3.96 -19.26
CA ALA A 32 3.90 -2.69 -18.96
C ALA A 32 3.00 -1.74 -18.13
N LYS A 33 1.69 -1.73 -18.42
CA LYS A 33 0.71 -0.95 -17.65
C LYS A 33 0.53 -1.51 -16.24
N GLU A 34 0.46 -2.83 -16.10
CA GLU A 34 0.35 -3.50 -14.80
C GLU A 34 1.59 -3.23 -13.95
N GLU A 35 2.80 -3.39 -14.49
CA GLU A 35 4.05 -3.09 -13.79
C GLU A 35 4.12 -1.62 -13.35
N GLN A 36 3.72 -0.70 -14.22
CA GLN A 36 3.64 0.71 -13.88
C GLN A 36 2.66 0.94 -12.72
N TYR A 37 1.46 0.38 -12.80
CA TYR A 37 0.48 0.47 -11.72
C TYR A 37 1.03 -0.08 -10.40
N GLN A 38 1.69 -1.24 -10.42
CA GLN A 38 2.28 -1.82 -9.22
C GLN A 38 3.38 -0.94 -8.61
N ARG A 39 4.19 -0.27 -9.44
CA ARG A 39 5.18 0.72 -8.95
C ARG A 39 4.49 1.93 -8.33
N GLU A 40 3.41 2.42 -8.94
CA GLU A 40 2.61 3.52 -8.40
C GLU A 40 1.94 3.14 -7.07
N GLN A 41 1.56 1.87 -6.86
CA GLN A 41 1.04 1.39 -5.57
C GLN A 41 2.12 1.27 -4.48
N GLN A 42 3.42 1.20 -4.81
CA GLN A 42 4.47 1.25 -3.77
C GLN A 42 4.62 2.64 -3.17
N SER A 43 4.21 3.69 -3.89
CA SER A 43 4.45 5.06 -3.49
C SER A 43 3.21 5.68 -2.82
N PRO A 44 3.32 6.22 -1.60
CA PRO A 44 2.20 6.85 -0.90
C PRO A 44 1.50 7.97 -1.68
N ILE A 45 2.24 8.70 -2.52
CA ILE A 45 1.73 9.86 -3.28
C ILE A 45 0.90 9.46 -4.51
N THR A 46 1.08 8.25 -5.03
CA THR A 46 0.36 7.73 -6.21
C THR A 46 -0.54 6.54 -5.89
N HIS A 47 -0.42 5.96 -4.69
CA HIS A 47 -1.22 4.82 -4.25
C HIS A 47 -2.72 5.08 -4.43
N ASP A 48 -3.45 4.08 -4.93
CA ASP A 48 -4.87 4.19 -5.22
C ASP A 48 -5.69 3.95 -3.95
N LEU A 49 -6.56 4.90 -3.58
CA LEU A 49 -7.47 4.71 -2.47
C LEU A 49 -8.46 3.57 -2.74
N GLY A 50 -8.94 3.44 -3.98
CA GLY A 50 -9.94 2.45 -4.38
C GLY A 50 -9.46 1.01 -4.11
N SER A 51 -8.16 0.75 -4.25
CA SER A 51 -7.55 -0.56 -4.03
C SER A 51 -7.70 -1.06 -2.58
N ILE A 52 -7.79 -0.15 -1.60
CA ILE A 52 -7.83 -0.47 -0.17
C ILE A 52 -9.18 -0.26 0.52
N LEU A 53 -10.12 0.47 -0.09
CA LEU A 53 -11.45 0.73 0.50
C LEU A 53 -12.23 -0.55 0.85
N LYS A 54 -12.03 -1.62 0.07
CA LYS A 54 -12.64 -2.93 0.30
C LYS A 54 -12.25 -3.57 1.64
N TYR A 55 -11.15 -3.12 2.26
CA TYR A 55 -10.68 -3.61 3.56
C TYR A 55 -11.29 -2.86 4.75
N LYS A 56 -12.19 -1.90 4.51
CA LYS A 56 -12.86 -1.19 5.61
C LYS A 56 -13.61 -2.16 6.51
N ASN A 57 -13.35 -2.09 7.82
CA ASN A 57 -14.02 -2.93 8.80
C ASN A 57 -14.06 -2.25 10.18
N LYS A 58 -15.00 -2.63 11.03
CA LYS A 58 -15.14 -2.07 12.39
C LYS A 58 -14.13 -2.64 13.38
N TYR A 59 -13.69 -3.88 13.16
CA TYR A 59 -12.92 -4.64 14.15
C TYR A 59 -11.60 -5.15 13.59
N MET A 60 -10.48 -4.83 14.26
CA MET A 60 -9.16 -5.36 13.95
C MET A 60 -9.03 -6.88 14.14
N GLY A 61 -9.94 -7.49 14.90
CA GLY A 61 -10.03 -8.95 15.05
C GLY A 61 -10.29 -9.70 13.74
N ASN A 62 -10.71 -9.01 12.67
CA ASN A 62 -10.63 -9.57 11.32
C ASN A 62 -9.18 -9.53 10.80
N ALA A 63 -8.33 -10.37 11.41
CA ALA A 63 -6.90 -10.40 11.20
C ALA A 63 -6.55 -10.61 9.73
N SER A 64 -7.22 -11.53 9.04
CA SER A 64 -6.97 -11.79 7.61
C SER A 64 -7.23 -10.55 6.75
N ASN A 65 -8.31 -9.80 7.02
CA ASN A 65 -8.61 -8.58 6.29
C ASN A 65 -7.59 -7.46 6.57
N LEU A 66 -7.18 -7.31 7.83
CA LEU A 66 -6.17 -6.34 8.24
C LEU A 66 -4.79 -6.67 7.64
N MET A 67 -4.37 -7.93 7.67
CA MET A 67 -3.12 -8.38 7.03
C MET A 67 -3.17 -8.11 5.51
N ASN A 68 -4.29 -8.42 4.85
CA ASN A 68 -4.46 -8.16 3.42
C ASN A 68 -4.42 -6.66 3.08
N LEU A 69 -4.93 -5.78 3.95
CA LEU A 69 -4.76 -4.33 3.81
C LEU A 69 -3.28 -3.96 3.75
N PHE A 70 -2.47 -4.45 4.69
CA PHE A 70 -1.02 -4.16 4.71
C PHE A 70 -0.24 -4.79 3.56
N GLN A 71 -0.79 -5.80 2.88
CA GLN A 71 -0.22 -6.30 1.63
C GLN A 71 -0.56 -5.44 0.41
N HIS A 72 -1.48 -4.49 0.52
CA HIS A 72 -1.81 -3.55 -0.56
C HIS A 72 -1.26 -2.15 -0.30
N LEU A 73 -0.90 -1.84 0.95
CA LEU A 73 -0.30 -0.56 1.31
C LEU A 73 1.16 -0.43 0.84
N PRO A 74 1.70 0.81 0.73
CA PRO A 74 3.12 1.07 0.54
C PRO A 74 4.03 0.21 1.43
N LEU A 75 5.22 -0.15 0.93
CA LEU A 75 6.12 -1.17 1.50
C LEU A 75 5.59 -2.60 1.37
N GLN A 76 4.66 -2.86 0.44
CA GLN A 76 4.20 -4.23 0.15
C GLN A 76 5.33 -5.13 -0.39
N SER A 77 6.34 -4.56 -1.07
CA SER A 77 7.49 -5.31 -1.62
C SER A 77 8.41 -5.92 -0.57
N ILE A 78 8.40 -5.39 0.66
CA ILE A 78 9.19 -5.92 1.78
C ILE A 78 8.36 -7.01 2.46
N SER A 79 8.97 -8.20 2.60
CA SER A 79 8.34 -9.31 3.30
C SER A 79 8.06 -8.96 4.75
N LYS A 80 6.89 -9.38 5.25
CA LYS A 80 6.43 -9.05 6.60
C LYS A 80 5.52 -10.10 7.18
N THR A 81 5.57 -10.24 8.50
CA THR A 81 4.63 -11.04 9.31
C THR A 81 3.90 -10.14 10.29
N PHE A 82 2.83 -10.67 10.90
CA PHE A 82 1.92 -9.87 11.72
C PHE A 82 1.63 -10.56 13.05
N GLU A 83 1.54 -9.76 14.10
CA GLU A 83 1.05 -10.18 15.41
C GLU A 83 -0.05 -9.23 15.86
N LEU A 84 -1.09 -9.77 16.47
CA LEU A 84 -2.27 -9.01 16.89
C LEU A 84 -2.42 -9.09 18.41
N ASP A 85 -2.30 -7.95 19.09
CA ASP A 85 -2.61 -7.81 20.52
C ASP A 85 -4.04 -7.29 20.64
N SER A 86 -4.98 -8.22 20.89
CA SER A 86 -6.41 -7.90 20.96
C SER A 86 -6.80 -7.16 22.23
N ASP A 87 -6.02 -7.31 23.31
CA ASP A 87 -6.29 -6.66 24.59
C ASP A 87 -5.93 -5.17 24.51
N LYS A 88 -4.84 -4.84 23.81
CA LYS A 88 -4.39 -3.45 23.61
C LYS A 88 -4.90 -2.80 22.32
N LEU A 89 -5.56 -3.58 21.47
CA LEU A 89 -6.00 -3.15 20.14
C LEU A 89 -4.81 -2.68 19.27
N THR A 90 -3.72 -3.45 19.31
CA THR A 90 -2.45 -3.13 18.63
C THR A 90 -2.14 -4.15 17.54
N LEU A 91 -1.75 -3.65 16.36
CA LEU A 91 -1.15 -4.47 15.30
C LEU A 91 0.37 -4.31 15.33
N LYS A 92 1.10 -5.42 15.35
CA LYS A 92 2.54 -5.41 15.10
C LYS A 92 2.83 -5.92 13.70
N VAL A 93 3.62 -5.16 12.94
CA VAL A 93 4.07 -5.48 11.58
C VAL A 93 5.57 -5.72 11.63
N MET A 94 5.99 -6.97 11.47
CA MET A 94 7.41 -7.37 11.50
C MET A 94 7.95 -7.39 10.08
N TYR A 95 8.76 -6.39 9.70
CA TYR A 95 9.44 -6.38 8.42
C TYR A 95 10.72 -7.24 8.47
N SER A 96 10.99 -7.97 7.40
CA SER A 96 12.20 -8.83 7.31
C SER A 96 13.48 -8.05 7.04
N GLU A 97 13.37 -6.81 6.59
CA GLU A 97 14.50 -5.94 6.22
C GLU A 97 14.68 -4.82 7.24
N PRO A 98 15.90 -4.25 7.37
CA PRO A 98 16.12 -3.06 8.19
C PRO A 98 15.42 -1.84 7.58
N ALA A 99 15.00 -0.90 8.42
CA ALA A 99 14.45 0.40 8.03
C ALA A 99 15.42 1.18 7.13
N SER A 100 16.72 1.05 7.40
CA SER A 100 17.80 1.66 6.62
C SER A 100 17.92 1.14 5.17
N SER A 101 17.23 0.05 4.80
CA SER A 101 17.13 -0.39 3.39
C SER A 101 16.31 0.56 2.52
N VAL A 102 15.42 1.36 3.13
CA VAL A 102 14.58 2.34 2.48
C VAL A 102 15.11 3.74 2.79
N GLN A 103 15.07 4.64 1.82
CA GLN A 103 15.43 6.04 2.06
C GLN A 103 14.56 6.64 3.18
N GLU A 104 15.19 7.28 4.16
CA GLU A 104 14.52 7.71 5.41
C GLU A 104 13.23 8.50 5.18
N ILE A 105 13.22 9.42 4.23
CA ILE A 105 12.03 10.23 3.94
C ILE A 105 10.90 9.42 3.29
N GLU A 106 11.24 8.47 2.42
CA GLU A 106 10.27 7.54 1.80
C GLU A 106 9.68 6.59 2.84
N LEU A 107 10.52 6.09 3.76
CA LEU A 107 10.08 5.27 4.87
C LEU A 107 9.08 6.04 5.74
N LYS A 108 9.44 7.25 6.20
CA LYS A 108 8.54 8.09 7.01
C LYS A 108 7.22 8.35 6.30
N ARG A 109 7.27 8.66 5.00
CA ARG A 109 6.08 8.90 4.18
C ARG A 109 5.19 7.67 4.11
N ALA A 110 5.78 6.49 3.90
CA ALA A 110 5.04 5.24 3.84
C ALA A 110 4.43 4.85 5.18
N LEU A 111 5.18 4.93 6.28
CA LEU A 111 4.67 4.64 7.61
C LEU A 111 3.52 5.60 8.00
N LEU A 112 3.67 6.89 7.71
CA LEU A 112 2.64 7.89 7.96
C LEU A 112 1.34 7.60 7.17
N TYR A 113 1.47 7.28 5.88
CA TYR A 113 0.35 6.91 5.03
C TYR A 113 -0.32 5.62 5.49
N ASN A 114 0.46 4.60 5.82
CA ASN A 114 -0.03 3.29 6.24
C ASN A 114 -0.79 3.40 7.57
N SER A 115 -0.26 4.18 8.53
CA SER A 115 -0.96 4.49 9.78
C SER A 115 -2.30 5.16 9.51
N LEU A 116 -2.31 6.22 8.70
CA LEU A 116 -3.53 6.95 8.39
C LEU A 116 -4.58 6.04 7.73
N ALA A 117 -4.18 5.25 6.72
CA ALA A 117 -5.06 4.33 6.03
C ALA A 117 -5.62 3.27 6.98
N ALA A 118 -4.78 2.65 7.80
CA ALA A 118 -5.20 1.61 8.74
C ALA A 118 -6.18 2.15 9.80
N PHE A 119 -5.89 3.30 10.41
CA PHE A 119 -6.79 3.90 11.42
C PHE A 119 -8.09 4.45 10.82
N ALA A 120 -8.07 4.90 9.57
CA ALA A 120 -9.27 5.35 8.86
C ALA A 120 -10.17 4.17 8.42
N LEU A 121 -9.58 3.02 8.06
CA LEU A 121 -10.29 1.85 7.57
C LEU A 121 -10.71 0.87 8.66
N VAL A 122 -10.01 0.83 9.80
CA VAL A 122 -10.28 -0.11 10.90
C VAL A 122 -10.64 0.65 12.17
N ASP A 123 -11.92 0.65 12.55
CA ASP A 123 -12.45 1.62 13.54
C ASP A 123 -11.85 1.49 14.95
N ASN A 124 -11.64 0.26 15.44
CA ASN A 124 -11.17 0.02 16.81
C ASN A 124 -9.67 -0.25 16.94
N LEU A 125 -8.88 -0.11 15.86
CA LEU A 125 -7.43 -0.23 15.94
C LEU A 125 -6.85 0.99 16.66
N GLU A 126 -6.10 0.81 17.73
CA GLU A 126 -5.59 1.94 18.54
C GLU A 126 -4.10 2.22 18.31
N ALA A 127 -3.31 1.18 18.01
CA ALA A 127 -1.88 1.34 17.74
C ALA A 127 -1.36 0.40 16.65
N ILE A 128 -0.28 0.82 16.00
CA ILE A 128 0.48 0.04 15.04
C ILE A 128 1.96 0.15 15.43
N GLU A 129 2.61 -1.00 15.59
CA GLU A 129 4.05 -1.08 15.81
C GLU A 129 4.71 -1.65 14.54
N PHE A 130 5.54 -0.85 13.89
CA PHE A 130 6.34 -1.26 12.74
C PHE A 130 7.72 -1.66 13.25
N HIS A 131 7.99 -2.97 13.28
CA HIS A 131 9.27 -3.51 13.71
C HIS A 131 10.12 -3.84 12.49
N PHE A 132 11.30 -3.25 12.45
CA PHE A 132 12.37 -3.53 11.50
C PHE A 132 13.53 -4.15 12.27
N ALA A 133 14.49 -4.75 11.55
CA ALA A 133 15.66 -5.36 12.18
C ALA A 133 16.52 -4.36 13.00
N ASP A 134 16.50 -3.08 12.64
CA ASP A 134 17.30 -1.99 13.21
C ASP A 134 16.49 -0.96 14.00
N GLY A 135 15.18 -1.16 14.21
CA GLY A 135 14.37 -0.25 15.01
C GLY A 135 12.87 -0.51 14.98
N THR A 136 12.16 0.15 15.90
CA THR A 136 10.69 0.08 15.98
C THR A 136 10.09 1.48 15.93
N TYR A 137 9.08 1.63 15.08
CA TYR A 137 8.28 2.85 14.98
C TYR A 137 6.88 2.55 15.49
N THR A 138 6.37 3.38 16.40
CA THR A 138 5.04 3.19 16.97
C THR A 138 4.14 4.33 16.57
N SER A 139 2.96 3.98 16.06
CA SER A 139 1.91 4.93 15.70
C SER A 139 0.65 4.67 16.50
N THR A 140 -0.01 5.74 16.94
CA THR A 140 -1.29 5.64 17.65
C THR A 140 -2.38 6.37 16.89
N ARG A 141 -3.63 5.92 17.08
CA ARG A 141 -4.81 6.61 16.56
C ARG A 141 -4.86 8.05 17.05
N ALA A 142 -4.56 8.28 18.33
CA ALA A 142 -4.56 9.61 18.94
C ALA A 142 -3.58 10.56 18.23
N ALA A 143 -2.33 10.14 18.04
CA ALA A 143 -1.34 10.94 17.33
C ALA A 143 -1.72 11.19 15.86
N THR A 144 -2.30 10.18 15.19
CA THR A 144 -2.78 10.33 13.81
C THR A 144 -3.92 11.34 13.71
N LYS A 145 -4.84 11.35 14.68
CA LYS A 145 -5.92 12.34 14.75
C LYS A 145 -5.41 13.75 15.00
N GLU A 146 -4.37 13.91 15.81
CA GLU A 146 -3.71 15.20 16.02
C GLU A 146 -3.13 15.74 14.70
N ALA A 147 -2.52 14.87 13.89
CA ALA A 147 -1.90 15.24 12.62
C ALA A 147 -2.90 15.51 11.48
N PHE A 148 -3.95 14.69 11.35
CA PHE A 148 -4.84 14.68 10.18
C PHE A 148 -6.32 15.04 10.48
N GLY A 149 -6.67 15.25 11.75
CA GLY A 149 -8.01 15.58 12.21
C GLY A 149 -8.76 14.41 12.88
N GLU A 150 -9.78 14.74 13.68
CA GLU A 150 -10.49 13.78 14.54
C GLU A 150 -11.22 12.66 13.80
N ARG A 151 -11.84 12.95 12.64
CA ARG A 151 -12.66 12.00 11.89
C ARG A 151 -11.88 11.42 10.72
N LEU A 152 -10.94 10.51 11.02
CA LEU A 152 -10.07 9.89 10.03
C LEU A 152 -10.84 9.19 8.89
N SER A 153 -11.99 8.59 9.19
CA SER A 153 -12.84 7.95 8.18
C SER A 153 -13.48 8.93 7.19
N ASP A 154 -13.62 10.21 7.55
CA ASP A 154 -14.12 11.26 6.64
C ASP A 154 -13.09 11.62 5.56
N LEU A 155 -11.84 11.14 5.68
CA LEU A 155 -10.76 11.34 4.72
C LEU A 155 -10.79 10.34 3.56
N LEU A 156 -11.58 9.25 3.69
CA LEU A 156 -11.72 8.18 2.69
C LEU A 156 -12.59 8.57 1.48
N THR A 157 -12.37 9.77 0.97
CA THR A 157 -12.94 10.29 -0.28
C THR A 157 -11.78 10.64 -1.20
N GLU A 158 -11.92 10.40 -2.50
CA GLU A 158 -10.83 10.67 -3.48
C GLU A 158 -10.26 12.10 -3.35
N GLU A 159 -11.12 13.11 -3.23
CA GLU A 159 -10.71 14.52 -3.12
C GLU A 159 -9.81 14.77 -1.90
N LYS A 160 -10.27 14.42 -0.69
CA LYS A 160 -9.50 14.63 0.54
C LYS A 160 -8.24 13.77 0.58
N TRP A 161 -8.32 12.55 0.08
CA TRP A 161 -7.18 11.65 0.03
C TRP A 161 -6.09 12.18 -0.92
N LYS A 162 -6.48 12.71 -2.08
CA LYS A 162 -5.55 13.38 -3.00
C LYS A 162 -4.93 14.63 -2.37
N ALA A 163 -5.68 15.40 -1.60
CA ALA A 163 -5.12 16.54 -0.85
C ALA A 163 -4.05 16.10 0.15
N ILE A 164 -4.25 14.98 0.85
CA ILE A 164 -3.23 14.40 1.74
C ILE A 164 -2.01 13.94 0.93
N GLN A 165 -2.22 13.23 -0.18
CA GLN A 165 -1.12 12.80 -1.06
C GLN A 165 -0.30 13.98 -1.59
N GLU A 166 -0.95 15.11 -1.88
CA GLU A 166 -0.26 16.33 -2.30
C GLU A 166 0.62 16.91 -1.18
N GLN A 167 0.13 16.94 0.06
CA GLN A 167 0.92 17.38 1.21
C GLN A 167 2.12 16.47 1.49
N LEU A 168 1.96 15.15 1.27
CA LEU A 168 3.03 14.17 1.45
C LEU A 168 4.20 14.35 0.47
N LYS A 169 4.03 15.07 -0.64
CA LYS A 169 5.15 15.43 -1.54
C LYS A 169 6.16 16.37 -0.89
N ASN A 170 5.79 17.07 0.18
CA ASN A 170 6.67 18.00 0.88
C ASN A 170 7.41 17.28 2.03
N ASP A 171 8.73 17.13 1.87
CA ASP A 171 9.58 16.43 2.85
C ASP A 171 9.59 17.08 4.25
N SER A 172 9.47 18.41 4.31
CA SER A 172 9.40 19.13 5.58
C SER A 172 8.07 18.86 6.30
N TYR A 173 6.99 18.75 5.55
CA TYR A 173 5.68 18.35 6.07
C TYR A 173 5.75 16.92 6.60
N VAL A 174 6.25 15.98 5.80
CA VAL A 174 6.41 14.56 6.20
C VAL A 174 7.26 14.45 7.47
N THR A 175 8.40 15.15 7.52
CA THR A 175 9.28 15.10 8.69
C THR A 175 8.59 15.60 9.96
N ARG A 176 7.84 16.71 9.87
CA ARG A 176 7.10 17.26 11.02
C ARG A 176 6.00 16.32 11.49
N GLN A 177 5.19 15.81 10.57
CA GLN A 177 4.10 14.90 10.94
C GLN A 177 4.62 13.55 11.45
N ALA A 178 5.73 13.05 10.90
CA ALA A 178 6.35 11.82 11.37
C ALA A 178 6.80 11.91 12.83
N GLN A 179 7.27 13.07 13.30
CA GLN A 179 7.64 13.26 14.72
C GLN A 179 6.45 13.12 15.67
N ILE A 180 5.24 13.44 15.21
CA ILE A 180 4.00 13.31 15.98
C ILE A 180 3.48 11.88 15.89
N VAL A 181 3.34 11.36 14.66
CA VAL A 181 2.58 10.14 14.37
C VAL A 181 3.38 8.86 14.49
N ILE A 182 4.70 8.91 14.24
CA ILE A 182 5.60 7.74 14.26
C ILE A 182 6.92 8.09 14.96
N PRO A 183 6.88 8.54 16.23
CA PRO A 183 8.11 8.77 16.98
C PRO A 183 8.95 7.50 17.01
N ALA A 184 10.20 7.60 16.56
CA ALA A 184 11.13 6.48 16.62
C ALA A 184 11.40 6.16 18.10
N LEU A 185 11.16 4.91 18.49
CA LEU A 185 11.67 4.41 19.75
C LEU A 185 13.09 3.93 19.47
N LEU A 186 14.09 4.69 19.90
CA LEU A 186 15.45 4.16 19.98
C LEU A 186 15.38 2.93 20.88
N GLN A 187 15.84 1.77 20.38
CA GLN A 187 16.07 0.63 21.26
C GLN A 187 17.02 1.10 22.35
N THR A 188 16.51 1.23 23.57
CA THR A 188 17.36 1.30 24.76
C THR A 188 18.03 -0.07 24.84
N SER A 189 19.24 -0.18 24.30
CA SER A 189 20.15 -1.27 24.58
C SER A 189 20.33 -1.32 26.10
N GLN A 190 19.77 -2.36 26.73
CA GLN A 190 20.23 -2.83 28.03
C GLN A 190 21.50 -3.65 27.84
#